data_AF-A0A931P126-F1
#
_entry.id   AF-A0A931P126-F1
#
_cell.length_a   1.000
_cell.length_b   1.000
_cell.length_c   1.000
_cell.angle_alpha   90.00
_cell.angle_beta   90.00
_cell.angle_gamma   90.00
#
_symmetry.space_group_name_H-M   'P 1'
#
loop_
_entity.id
_entity.type
_entity.pdbx_description
1 polymer ?
#
loop_
_entity_poly.entity_id
_entity_poly.type
_entity_poly.pdbx_seq_one_letter_code
_entity_poly.pdbx_strand_id
1 'polypeptide(L)'
;MKREQPIEVITPPNMLRVKVGGRVGPIDEAAIARAEAALEDMKDDFKLWLEDEVTKLEKAAKLVMAEGVNGEAGEALFGCAHDLRGLGTTYDYPIITRMAASLCRMIETEEKRAAAPAALALAHAHGIRAALRQGIKLDTDKVGAMLIHELETQVTEFVAPWEPDQPARRAAAG
;
A
#
# COMPACT_ATOMS: atom_id res chain seq x y z
N MET A 1 -30.60 -69.70 7.84
CA MET A 1 -30.65 -68.81 6.66
C MET A 1 -31.24 -67.48 7.09
N LYS A 2 -30.40 -66.46 7.30
CA LYS A 2 -30.86 -65.08 7.56
C LYS A 2 -31.16 -64.44 6.22
N ARG A 3 -32.39 -63.93 6.03
CA ARG A 3 -32.80 -63.18 4.85
C ARG A 3 -32.21 -61.78 4.93
N GLU A 4 -31.40 -61.44 3.93
CA GLU A 4 -30.90 -60.08 3.70
C GLU A 4 -32.08 -59.19 3.31
N GLN A 5 -32.26 -58.06 4.01
CA GLN A 5 -33.27 -57.07 3.65
C GLN A 5 -32.69 -56.18 2.52
N PRO A 6 -33.46 -55.88 1.46
CA PRO A 6 -32.97 -55.06 0.36
C PRO A 6 -32.74 -53.62 0.83
N ILE A 7 -31.55 -53.09 0.52
CA ILE A 7 -31.16 -51.71 0.84
C ILE A 7 -31.94 -50.78 -0.10
N GLU A 8 -32.82 -49.96 0.45
CA GLU A 8 -33.54 -48.93 -0.30
C GLU A 8 -32.73 -47.62 -0.26
N VAL A 9 -32.09 -47.30 -1.38
CA VAL A 9 -31.29 -46.08 -1.53
C VAL A 9 -32.22 -44.91 -1.86
N ILE A 10 -32.60 -44.15 -0.84
CA ILE A 10 -33.30 -42.87 -1.03
C ILE A 10 -32.27 -41.87 -1.55
N THR A 11 -32.34 -41.54 -2.84
CA THR A 11 -31.52 -40.47 -3.41
C THR A 11 -32.26 -39.14 -3.21
N PRO A 12 -31.82 -38.25 -2.31
CA PRO A 12 -32.49 -36.98 -2.13
C PRO A 12 -32.35 -36.15 -3.42
N PRO A 13 -33.43 -35.49 -3.90
CA PRO A 13 -33.33 -34.62 -5.07
C PRO A 13 -32.32 -33.51 -4.76
N ASN A 14 -31.37 -33.31 -5.68
CA ASN A 14 -30.29 -32.33 -5.55
C ASN A 14 -30.86 -30.90 -5.59
N MET A 15 -31.31 -30.40 -4.44
CA MET A 15 -31.87 -29.06 -4.28
C MET A 15 -30.82 -27.94 -4.34
N LEU A 16 -29.53 -28.28 -4.37
CA LEU A 16 -28.46 -27.29 -4.52
C LEU A 16 -28.53 -26.62 -5.90
N ARG A 17 -28.86 -27.38 -6.96
CA ARG A 17 -29.06 -26.84 -8.32
C ARG A 17 -30.25 -25.88 -8.44
N VAL A 18 -31.18 -25.91 -7.49
CA VAL A 18 -32.36 -25.03 -7.46
C VAL A 18 -32.04 -23.72 -6.72
N LYS A 19 -31.13 -23.76 -5.73
CA LYS A 19 -30.69 -22.57 -4.97
C LYS A 19 -29.52 -21.83 -5.64
N VAL A 20 -28.72 -22.50 -6.46
CA VAL A 20 -27.78 -21.82 -7.35
C VAL A 20 -28.59 -21.30 -8.53
N GLY A 21 -29.05 -20.05 -8.40
CA GLY A 21 -29.67 -19.31 -9.49
C GLY A 21 -28.89 -19.49 -10.79
N GLY A 22 -29.63 -19.60 -11.89
CA GLY A 22 -29.17 -20.13 -13.17
C GLY A 22 -27.89 -19.51 -13.74
N ARG A 23 -27.38 -20.17 -14.80
CA ARG A 23 -26.28 -19.72 -15.67
C ARG A 23 -26.16 -18.19 -15.62
N VAL A 24 -25.01 -17.70 -15.17
CA VAL A 24 -24.59 -16.30 -15.37
C VAL A 24 -24.93 -15.96 -16.81
N GLY A 25 -25.95 -15.10 -17.00
CA GLY A 25 -26.37 -14.65 -18.32
C GLY A 25 -25.24 -13.87 -18.99
N PRO A 26 -25.37 -13.52 -20.29
CA PRO A 26 -24.44 -12.58 -20.91
C PRO A 26 -24.34 -11.33 -20.02
N ILE A 27 -23.11 -10.93 -19.70
CA ILE A 27 -22.83 -9.82 -18.80
C ILE A 27 -23.49 -8.56 -19.41
N ASP A 28 -24.35 -7.91 -18.65
CA ASP A 28 -25.04 -6.69 -19.08
C ASP A 28 -24.02 -5.55 -19.21
N GLU A 29 -23.69 -5.17 -20.44
CA GLU A 29 -22.79 -4.06 -20.75
C GLU A 29 -23.26 -2.74 -20.10
N ALA A 30 -24.57 -2.54 -19.96
CA ALA A 30 -25.12 -1.36 -19.27
C ALA A 30 -24.97 -1.45 -17.74
N ALA A 31 -24.83 -2.64 -17.17
CA ALA A 31 -24.46 -2.82 -15.77
C ALA A 31 -22.96 -2.58 -15.54
N ILE A 32 -22.09 -3.02 -16.47
CA ILE A 32 -20.65 -2.70 -16.44
C ILE A 32 -20.45 -1.19 -16.55
N ALA A 33 -21.05 -0.53 -17.55
CA ALA A 33 -20.88 0.90 -17.76
C ALA A 33 -21.35 1.74 -16.56
N ARG A 34 -22.44 1.33 -15.89
CA ARG A 34 -22.89 1.98 -14.64
C ARG A 34 -21.91 1.78 -13.48
N ALA A 35 -21.31 0.58 -13.38
CA ALA A 35 -20.31 0.31 -12.36
C ALA A 35 -19.02 1.13 -12.60
N GLU A 36 -18.55 1.22 -13.85
CA GLU A 36 -17.39 2.03 -14.22
C GLU A 36 -17.62 3.53 -13.99
N ALA A 37 -18.81 4.04 -14.34
CA ALA A 37 -19.17 5.44 -14.09
C ALA A 37 -19.21 5.78 -12.59
N ALA A 38 -19.74 4.88 -11.76
CA ALA A 38 -19.74 5.05 -10.30
C ALA A 38 -18.31 5.00 -9.72
N LEU A 39 -17.43 4.16 -10.28
CA LEU A 39 -16.02 4.13 -9.90
C LEU A 39 -15.29 5.42 -10.31
N GLU A 40 -15.62 5.98 -11.46
CA GLU A 40 -15.03 7.24 -11.93
C GLU A 40 -15.41 8.42 -11.03
N ASP A 41 -16.68 8.52 -10.64
CA ASP A 41 -17.17 9.56 -9.71
C ASP A 41 -16.42 9.51 -8.36
N MET A 42 -16.12 8.30 -7.88
CA MET A 42 -15.41 8.09 -6.60
C MET A 42 -13.91 8.38 -6.67
N LYS A 43 -13.30 8.45 -7.86
CA LYS A 43 -11.85 8.75 -8.00
C LYS A 43 -11.51 10.18 -7.59
N ASP A 44 -12.42 11.13 -7.82
CA ASP A 44 -12.20 12.51 -7.40
C ASP A 44 -12.21 12.64 -5.88
N ASP A 45 -13.10 11.91 -5.20
CA ASP A 45 -13.12 11.81 -3.74
C ASP A 45 -11.84 11.17 -3.20
N PHE A 46 -11.36 10.10 -3.83
CA PHE A 46 -10.09 9.46 -3.45
C PHE A 46 -8.91 10.41 -3.55
N LYS A 47 -8.86 11.24 -4.60
CA LYS A 47 -7.80 12.22 -4.79
C LYS A 47 -7.85 13.30 -3.71
N LEU A 48 -9.05 13.77 -3.35
CA LEU A 48 -9.23 14.75 -2.26
C LEU A 48 -8.77 14.17 -0.92
N TRP A 49 -9.17 12.94 -0.59
CA TRP A 49 -8.77 12.29 0.65
C TRP A 49 -7.26 12.04 0.70
N LEU A 50 -6.66 11.61 -0.41
CA LEU A 50 -5.21 11.45 -0.49
C LEU A 50 -4.47 12.78 -0.32
N GLU A 51 -4.99 13.87 -0.89
CA GLU A 51 -4.45 15.22 -0.71
C GLU A 51 -4.48 15.66 0.77
N ASP A 52 -5.55 15.35 1.50
CA ASP A 52 -5.64 15.59 2.93
C ASP A 52 -4.60 14.79 3.72
N GLU A 53 -4.41 13.50 3.39
CA GLU A 53 -3.39 12.66 4.04
C GLU A 53 -1.96 13.14 3.76
N VAL A 54 -1.65 13.51 2.52
CA VAL A 54 -0.33 14.08 2.18
C VAL A 54 -0.13 15.43 2.86
N THR A 55 -1.18 16.22 3.05
CA THR A 55 -1.10 17.49 3.79
C THR A 55 -0.79 17.26 5.28
N LYS A 56 -1.29 16.18 5.89
CA LYS A 56 -0.90 15.79 7.26
C LYS A 56 0.56 15.37 7.31
N LEU A 57 1.01 14.56 6.35
CA LEU A 57 2.42 14.17 6.23
C LEU A 57 3.35 15.39 6.14
N GLU A 58 3.01 16.40 5.35
CA GLU A 58 3.81 17.63 5.24
C GLU A 58 3.87 18.43 6.55
N LYS A 59 2.78 18.45 7.33
CA LYS A 59 2.80 19.08 8.65
C LYS A 59 3.74 18.35 9.59
N ALA A 60 3.71 17.01 9.61
CA ALA A 60 4.66 16.23 10.38
C ALA A 60 6.11 16.41 9.91
N ALA A 61 6.34 16.50 8.59
CA ALA A 61 7.64 16.78 8.03
C ALA A 61 8.19 18.16 8.47
N LYS A 62 7.34 19.18 8.59
CA LYS A 62 7.74 20.49 9.14
C LYS A 62 8.17 20.42 10.60
N LEU A 63 7.53 19.58 11.42
CA LEU A 63 7.96 19.32 12.79
C LEU A 63 9.34 18.65 12.80
N VAL A 64 9.53 17.63 11.97
CA VAL A 64 10.83 16.95 11.81
C VAL A 64 11.93 17.89 11.33
N MET A 65 11.62 18.87 10.49
CA MET A 65 12.57 19.89 10.08
C MET A 65 13.02 20.79 11.24
N ALA A 66 12.14 21.07 12.21
CA ALA A 66 12.43 21.93 13.35
C ALA A 66 13.10 21.16 14.52
N GLU A 67 12.67 19.93 14.76
CA GLU A 67 12.97 19.18 15.99
C GLU A 67 13.84 17.94 15.74
N GLY A 68 13.97 17.50 14.49
CA GLY A 68 14.61 16.25 14.11
C GLY A 68 13.64 15.08 14.03
N VAL A 69 14.15 13.91 13.65
CA VAL A 69 13.35 12.67 13.47
C VAL A 69 13.11 11.96 14.80
N ASN A 70 13.86 12.27 15.85
CA ASN A 70 13.69 11.60 17.13
C ASN A 70 12.46 12.15 17.89
N GLY A 71 11.88 11.34 18.77
CA GLY A 71 10.75 11.74 19.61
C GLY A 71 9.43 11.95 18.85
N GLU A 72 8.58 12.83 19.39
CA GLU A 72 7.18 13.00 18.95
C GLU A 72 7.05 13.43 17.48
N ALA A 73 7.96 14.28 16.98
CA ALA A 73 7.95 14.71 15.58
C ALA A 73 8.11 13.53 14.60
N GLY A 74 9.01 12.59 14.91
CA GLY A 74 9.19 11.37 14.12
C GLY A 74 8.05 10.38 14.25
N GLU A 75 7.42 10.29 15.43
CA GLU A 75 6.23 9.45 15.63
C GLU A 75 5.03 9.95 14.83
N ALA A 76 4.82 11.28 14.82
CA ALA A 76 3.81 11.90 13.99
C ALA A 76 4.06 11.65 12.50
N LEU A 77 5.33 11.74 12.06
CA LEU A 77 5.72 11.44 10.68
C LEU A 77 5.48 9.95 10.34
N PHE A 78 5.85 9.05 11.25
CA PHE A 78 5.63 7.61 11.08
C PHE A 78 4.15 7.28 10.95
N GLY A 79 3.28 7.86 11.80
CA GLY A 79 1.84 7.65 11.74
C GLY A 79 1.26 8.05 10.38
N CYS A 80 1.58 9.25 9.90
CA CYS A 80 1.13 9.72 8.58
C CYS A 80 1.64 8.83 7.44
N ALA A 81 2.91 8.40 7.50
CA ALA A 81 3.47 7.49 6.50
C ALA A 81 2.80 6.10 6.54
N HIS A 82 2.49 5.59 7.73
CA HIS A 82 1.82 4.31 7.90
C HIS A 82 0.43 4.31 7.27
N ASP A 83 -0.34 5.38 7.44
CA ASP A 83 -1.65 5.51 6.82
C ASP A 83 -1.55 5.57 5.29
N LEU A 84 -0.63 6.39 4.76
CA LEU A 84 -0.38 6.49 3.32
C LEU A 84 0.09 5.18 2.69
N ARG A 85 0.85 4.36 3.43
CA ARG A 85 1.21 3.00 3.01
C ARG A 85 -0.03 2.15 2.76
N GLY A 86 -1.03 2.23 3.64
CA GLY A 86 -2.28 1.48 3.52
C GLY A 86 -3.27 2.05 2.49
N LEU A 87 -3.21 3.35 2.22
CA LEU A 87 -4.21 4.06 1.42
C LEU A 87 -3.79 4.29 -0.04
N GLY A 88 -2.49 4.47 -0.32
CA GLY A 88 -2.01 4.88 -1.65
C GLY A 88 -2.49 3.98 -2.80
N THR A 89 -2.34 2.66 -2.67
CA THR A 89 -2.85 1.70 -3.67
C THR A 89 -4.37 1.75 -3.83
N THR A 90 -5.13 1.89 -2.74
CA THR A 90 -6.59 2.01 -2.78
C THR A 90 -7.03 3.25 -3.56
N TYR A 91 -6.25 4.31 -3.50
CA TYR A 91 -6.50 5.57 -4.21
C TYR A 91 -5.81 5.67 -5.57
N ASP A 92 -5.29 4.55 -6.12
CA ASP A 92 -4.64 4.49 -7.44
C ASP A 92 -3.27 5.23 -7.51
N TYR A 93 -2.53 5.27 -6.40
CA TYR A 93 -1.14 5.78 -6.31
C TYR A 93 -0.19 4.75 -5.65
N PRO A 94 0.08 3.60 -6.28
CA PRO A 94 0.98 2.59 -5.72
C PRO A 94 2.41 3.10 -5.46
N ILE A 95 2.91 4.09 -6.21
CA ILE A 95 4.21 4.70 -5.94
C ILE A 95 4.26 5.41 -4.58
N ILE A 96 3.14 6.03 -4.16
CA ILE A 96 3.04 6.67 -2.83
C ILE A 96 3.05 5.60 -1.75
N THR A 97 2.34 4.49 -1.93
CA THR A 97 2.42 3.34 -1.02
C THR A 97 3.84 2.84 -0.86
N ARG A 98 4.60 2.74 -1.96
CA ARG A 98 6.00 2.29 -1.94
C ARG A 98 6.92 3.27 -1.20
N MET A 99 6.83 4.57 -1.50
CA MET A 99 7.56 5.63 -0.78
C MET A 99 7.23 5.63 0.71
N ALA A 100 5.96 5.54 1.07
CA ALA A 100 5.51 5.54 2.45
C ALA A 100 5.98 4.28 3.19
N ALA A 101 5.96 3.11 2.55
CA ALA A 101 6.51 1.87 3.12
C ALA A 101 8.02 1.95 3.39
N SER A 102 8.78 2.52 2.45
CA SER A 102 10.22 2.76 2.62
C SER A 102 10.48 3.69 3.81
N LEU A 103 9.73 4.79 3.91
CA LEU A 103 9.81 5.71 5.04
C LEU A 103 9.48 5.00 6.36
N CYS A 104 8.37 4.26 6.44
CA CYS A 104 8.00 3.50 7.63
C CYS A 104 9.12 2.57 8.09
N ARG A 105 9.70 1.77 7.18
CA ARG A 105 10.80 0.84 7.49
C ARG A 105 12.01 1.56 8.10
N MET A 106 12.26 2.79 7.68
CA MET A 106 13.34 3.62 8.20
C MET A 106 13.08 4.18 9.60
N ILE A 107 11.82 4.45 9.97
CA ILE A 107 11.50 5.18 11.22
C ILE A 107 10.51 4.43 12.14
N GLU A 108 10.34 3.12 11.95
CA GLU A 108 9.35 2.31 12.70
C GLU A 108 9.68 2.14 14.18
N THR A 109 10.95 2.07 14.58
CA THR A 109 11.35 1.95 15.99
C THR A 109 11.98 3.23 16.51
N GLU A 110 11.97 3.41 17.83
CA GLU A 110 12.61 4.55 18.49
C GLU A 110 14.12 4.59 18.20
N GLU A 111 14.79 3.44 18.22
CA GLU A 111 16.24 3.35 17.96
C GLU A 111 16.57 3.77 16.53
N LYS A 112 15.73 3.35 15.56
CA LYS A 112 15.87 3.78 14.17
C LYS A 112 15.60 5.27 14.03
N ARG A 113 14.55 5.82 14.67
CA ARG A 113 14.24 7.26 14.67
C ARG A 113 15.38 8.10 15.23
N ALA A 114 16.02 7.63 16.31
CA ALA A 114 17.14 8.31 16.94
C ALA A 114 18.38 8.40 16.03
N ALA A 115 18.57 7.43 15.13
CA ALA A 115 19.70 7.38 14.19
C ALA A 115 19.36 7.93 12.78
N ALA A 116 18.07 8.09 12.46
CA ALA A 116 17.61 8.40 11.11
C ALA A 116 18.06 9.80 10.64
N PRO A 117 18.66 9.92 9.44
CA PRO A 117 18.95 11.22 8.86
C PRO A 117 17.65 11.99 8.52
N ALA A 118 17.47 13.18 9.12
CA ALA A 118 16.30 14.01 8.85
C ALA A 118 16.14 14.35 7.36
N ALA A 119 17.25 14.59 6.66
CA ALA A 119 17.24 14.85 5.22
C ALA A 119 16.60 13.71 4.42
N LEU A 120 16.87 12.45 4.78
CA LEU A 120 16.31 11.29 4.09
C LEU A 120 14.82 11.11 4.40
N ALA A 121 14.39 11.39 5.65
CA ALA A 121 12.98 11.37 6.02
C ALA A 121 12.18 12.44 5.26
N LEU A 122 12.72 13.67 5.21
CA LEU A 122 12.12 14.78 4.47
C LEU A 122 12.10 14.52 2.96
N ALA A 123 13.12 13.87 2.41
CA ALA A 123 13.16 13.50 1.00
C ALA A 123 12.00 12.55 0.62
N HIS A 124 11.65 11.59 1.49
CA HIS A 124 10.46 10.75 1.28
C HIS A 124 9.17 11.57 1.29
N ALA A 125 9.00 12.47 2.28
CA ALA A 125 7.81 13.32 2.37
C ALA A 125 7.66 14.23 1.14
N HIS A 126 8.75 14.86 0.69
CA HIS A 126 8.76 15.67 -0.52
C HIS A 126 8.51 14.83 -1.78
N GLY A 127 9.06 13.62 -1.86
CA GLY A 127 8.82 12.68 -2.95
C GLY A 127 7.34 12.31 -3.07
N ILE A 128 6.69 12.00 -1.95
CA ILE A 128 5.25 11.68 -1.89
C ILE A 128 4.41 12.88 -2.37
N ARG A 129 4.69 14.08 -1.86
CA ARG A 129 4.01 15.31 -2.32
C ARG A 129 4.23 15.53 -3.82
N ALA A 130 5.45 15.35 -4.31
CA ALA A 130 5.79 15.56 -5.71
C ALA A 130 5.07 14.54 -6.62
N ALA A 131 4.96 13.28 -6.19
CA ALA A 131 4.24 12.25 -6.92
C ALA A 131 2.75 12.59 -7.05
N LEU A 132 2.10 12.98 -5.94
CA LEU A 132 0.70 13.40 -5.97
C LEU A 132 0.47 14.63 -6.86
N ARG A 133 1.29 15.68 -6.70
CA ARG A 133 1.17 16.92 -7.47
C ARG A 133 1.34 16.70 -8.98
N GLN A 134 2.23 15.80 -9.37
CA GLN A 134 2.52 15.50 -10.77
C GLN A 134 1.62 14.39 -11.34
N GLY A 135 0.76 13.78 -10.52
CA GLY A 135 -0.07 12.65 -10.95
C GLY A 135 0.74 11.39 -11.27
N ILE A 136 1.93 11.23 -10.67
CA ILE A 136 2.76 10.04 -10.85
C ILE A 136 2.17 8.93 -9.98
N LYS A 137 1.62 7.91 -10.61
CA LYS A 137 0.95 6.79 -9.94
C LYS A 137 1.82 5.55 -9.85
N LEU A 138 2.53 5.24 -10.94
CA LEU A 138 3.29 4.02 -11.17
C LEU A 138 4.77 4.33 -11.43
N ASP A 139 5.58 3.28 -11.39
CA ASP A 139 7.01 3.28 -11.73
C ASP A 139 7.29 3.30 -13.26
N THR A 140 6.27 3.47 -14.08
CA THR A 140 6.42 3.75 -15.52
C THR A 140 6.96 5.15 -15.78
N ASP A 141 6.80 6.07 -14.82
CA ASP A 141 7.50 7.35 -14.83
C ASP A 141 8.97 7.15 -14.42
N LYS A 142 9.89 7.43 -15.36
CA LYS A 142 11.32 7.22 -15.15
C LYS A 142 11.88 8.04 -13.98
N VAL A 143 11.41 9.27 -13.80
CA VAL A 143 11.90 10.16 -12.74
C VAL A 143 11.40 9.66 -11.38
N GLY A 144 10.11 9.33 -11.30
CA GLY A 144 9.51 8.74 -10.10
C GLY A 144 10.20 7.44 -9.70
N ALA A 145 10.43 6.54 -10.67
CA ALA A 145 11.09 5.26 -10.45
C ALA A 145 12.53 5.39 -9.96
N MET A 146 13.32 6.30 -10.56
CA MET A 146 14.70 6.56 -10.13
C MET A 146 14.74 7.11 -8.70
N LEU A 147 13.83 8.06 -8.37
CA LEU A 147 13.76 8.65 -7.04
C LEU A 147 13.47 7.60 -5.97
N ILE A 148 12.42 6.79 -6.15
CA ILE A 148 12.08 5.77 -5.13
C ILE A 148 13.17 4.70 -5.00
N HIS A 149 13.81 4.32 -6.11
CA HIS A 149 14.90 3.35 -6.06
C HIS A 149 16.10 3.87 -5.25
N GLU A 150 16.47 5.12 -5.45
CA GLU A 150 17.54 5.76 -4.68
C GLU A 150 17.17 5.86 -3.18
N LEU A 151 15.95 6.31 -2.88
CA LEU A 151 15.46 6.40 -1.51
C LEU A 151 15.50 5.04 -0.79
N GLU A 152 15.04 3.97 -1.45
CA GLU A 152 15.06 2.61 -0.91
C GLU A 152 16.48 2.05 -0.74
N THR A 153 17.40 2.45 -1.61
CA THR A 153 18.82 2.06 -1.52
C THR A 153 19.43 2.66 -0.25
N GLN A 154 19.26 3.97 -0.04
CA GLN A 154 19.73 4.63 1.17
C GLN A 154 19.05 4.09 2.44
N VAL A 155 17.75 3.79 2.38
CA VAL A 155 17.05 3.16 3.51
C VAL A 155 17.61 1.77 3.79
N THR A 156 17.94 0.97 2.76
CA THR A 156 18.49 -0.38 2.93
C THR A 156 19.87 -0.37 3.57
N GLU A 157 20.72 0.57 3.17
CA GLU A 157 22.02 0.81 3.81
C GLU A 157 21.85 1.28 5.24
N PHE A 158 20.95 2.24 5.47
CA PHE A 158 20.64 2.75 6.80
C PHE A 158 20.18 1.63 7.73
N VAL A 159 19.15 0.85 7.37
CA VAL A 159 18.57 -0.16 8.27
C VAL A 159 19.43 -1.43 8.43
N ALA A 160 20.54 -1.55 7.68
CA ALA A 160 21.42 -2.72 7.70
C ALA A 160 21.83 -3.20 9.09
N PRO A 161 22.16 -2.34 10.07
CA PRO A 161 22.54 -2.78 11.40
C PRO A 161 21.42 -3.47 12.21
N TRP A 162 20.15 -3.24 11.84
CA TRP A 162 18.97 -3.76 12.56
C TRP A 162 18.35 -4.98 11.88
N GLU A 163 18.73 -5.28 10.65
CA GLU A 163 18.19 -6.41 9.90
C GLU A 163 19.23 -7.53 9.85
N PRO A 164 18.86 -8.78 10.20
CA PRO A 164 19.77 -9.91 10.05
C PRO A 164 20.17 -10.07 8.57
N ASP A 165 21.42 -10.53 8.32
CA ASP A 165 22.00 -10.72 6.98
C ASP A 165 21.02 -11.46 6.05
N GLN A 166 20.39 -10.72 5.12
CA GLN A 166 19.47 -11.30 4.16
C GLN A 166 20.25 -11.79 2.93
N PRO A 167 19.97 -13.00 2.40
CA PRO A 167 20.72 -13.60 1.30
C PRO A 167 20.75 -12.72 0.02
N ALA A 168 19.75 -11.86 -0.19
CA ALA A 168 19.72 -10.90 -1.30
C ALA A 168 20.86 -9.87 -1.26
N ARG A 169 21.39 -9.54 -0.07
CA ARG A 169 22.49 -8.57 0.10
C ARG A 169 23.82 -9.09 -0.47
N ARG A 170 24.00 -10.42 -0.57
CA ARG A 170 25.21 -11.05 -1.14
C ARG A 170 25.23 -11.05 -2.67
N ALA A 171 24.05 -11.08 -3.31
CA ALA A 171 23.94 -11.19 -4.76
C ALA A 171 24.16 -9.84 -5.49
N ALA A 172 24.01 -8.71 -4.80
CA ALA A 172 24.21 -7.37 -5.35
C ALA A 172 25.65 -6.83 -5.20
N ALA A 173 26.50 -7.53 -4.46
CA ALA A 173 27.90 -7.16 -4.21
C ALA A 173 28.92 -8.02 -4.98
N GLY A 174 28.45 -8.82 -5.96
CA GLY A 174 29.25 -9.71 -6.79
C GLY A 174 29.17 -9.36 -8.27
#